data_AF-A0A329L297-F1
#
_entry.id   AF-A0A329L297-F1
#
_cell.length_a   1.000
_cell.length_b   1.000
_cell.length_c   1.000
_cell.angle_alpha   90.00
_cell.angle_beta   90.00
_cell.angle_gamma   90.00
#
_symmetry.space_group_name_H-M   'P 1'
#
loop_
_entity.id
_entity.type
_entity.pdbx_description
1 polymer ?
#
loop_
_entity_poly.entity_id
_entity_poly.type
_entity_poly.pdbx_seq_one_letter_code
_entity_poly.pdbx_strand_id
1 'polypeptide(L)'
;MNVLTQIMGVREAAAKWGLAAEEVERLCREGGVRAIRLDGDEGPWVLAKDQPNPVTGEGLPRQQRASADKSSYMSSKLLDALYE
;
A
#
# COMPACT_ATOMS: atom_id res chain seq x y z
N MET A 1 -28.10 7.95 0.50
CA MET A 1 -26.80 7.39 0.09
C MET A 1 -26.76 5.93 0.51
N ASN A 2 -26.31 5.03 -0.35
CA ASN A 2 -26.20 3.60 -0.03
C ASN A 2 -24.77 3.28 0.38
N VAL A 3 -24.55 2.87 1.63
CA VAL A 3 -23.22 2.59 2.20
C VAL A 3 -22.50 1.48 1.41
N LEU A 4 -23.25 0.54 0.86
CA LEU A 4 -22.70 -0.55 0.04
C LEU A 4 -21.97 -0.06 -1.22
N THR A 5 -22.28 1.16 -1.69
CA THR A 5 -21.59 1.76 -2.86
C THR A 5 -20.26 2.42 -2.51
N GLN A 6 -19.99 2.62 -1.21
CA GLN A 6 -18.77 3.28 -0.70
C GLN A 6 -17.71 2.29 -0.22
N ILE A 7 -18.08 1.01 -0.11
CA ILE A 7 -17.20 -0.07 0.30
C ILE A 7 -16.92 -1.02 -0.86
N MET A 8 -15.79 -1.71 -0.80
CA MET A 8 -15.38 -2.70 -1.79
C MET A 8 -14.71 -3.89 -1.09
N GLY A 9 -14.79 -5.07 -1.68
CA GLY A 9 -14.09 -6.26 -1.19
C GLY A 9 -12.64 -6.32 -1.69
N VAL A 10 -11.86 -7.25 -1.13
CA VAL A 10 -10.46 -7.52 -1.52
C VAL A 10 -10.30 -7.71 -3.03
N ARG A 11 -11.15 -8.53 -3.67
CA ARG A 11 -11.07 -8.82 -5.10
C ARG A 11 -11.35 -7.60 -5.98
N GLU A 12 -12.30 -6.76 -5.56
CA GLU A 12 -12.61 -5.51 -6.27
C GLU A 12 -11.48 -4.50 -6.10
N ALA A 13 -10.90 -4.39 -4.90
CA ALA A 13 -9.75 -3.54 -4.63
C ALA A 13 -8.50 -3.99 -5.42
N ALA A 14 -8.26 -5.30 -5.51
CA ALA A 14 -7.19 -5.90 -6.30
C ALA A 14 -7.31 -5.52 -7.77
N ALA A 15 -8.50 -5.64 -8.36
CA ALA A 15 -8.76 -5.22 -9.73
C ALA A 15 -8.58 -3.70 -9.91
N LYS A 16 -9.04 -2.89 -8.95
CA LYS A 16 -8.92 -1.43 -8.99
C LYS A 16 -7.48 -0.94 -8.91
N TRP A 17 -6.66 -1.59 -8.10
CA TRP A 17 -5.27 -1.19 -7.84
C TRP A 17 -4.25 -1.93 -8.72
N GLY A 18 -4.69 -2.92 -9.50
CA GLY A 18 -3.81 -3.77 -10.30
C GLY A 18 -2.90 -4.64 -9.44
N LEU A 19 -3.37 -5.05 -8.25
CA LEU A 19 -2.61 -5.85 -7.28
C LEU A 19 -3.15 -7.28 -7.20
N ALA A 20 -2.34 -8.18 -6.66
CA ALA A 20 -2.82 -9.51 -6.27
C ALA A 20 -3.75 -9.41 -5.05
N ALA A 21 -4.75 -10.28 -4.96
CA ALA A 21 -5.67 -10.31 -3.83
C ALA A 21 -4.93 -10.58 -2.49
N GLU A 22 -3.92 -11.45 -2.51
CA GLU A 22 -3.06 -11.73 -1.36
C GLU A 22 -2.32 -10.48 -0.86
N GLU A 23 -1.85 -9.64 -1.79
CA GLU A 23 -1.17 -8.39 -1.46
C GLU A 23 -2.13 -7.39 -0.81
N VAL A 24 -3.37 -7.32 -1.30
CA VAL A 24 -4.42 -6.51 -0.68
C VAL A 24 -4.77 -7.01 0.72
N GLU A 25 -4.86 -8.33 0.93
CA GLU A 25 -5.07 -8.88 2.29
C GLU A 25 -3.92 -8.56 3.23
N ARG A 26 -2.67 -8.67 2.75
CA ARG A 26 -1.47 -8.31 3.51
C ARG A 26 -1.53 -6.85 3.95
N LEU A 27 -1.88 -5.94 3.03
CA LEU A 27 -2.05 -4.51 3.32
C LEU A 27 -3.17 -4.25 4.35
N CYS A 28 -4.26 -5.02 4.31
CA CYS A 28 -5.32 -4.93 5.31
C CYS A 28 -4.82 -5.32 6.71
N ARG A 29 -4.02 -6.39 6.81
CA ARG A 29 -3.44 -6.87 8.09
C ARG A 29 -2.37 -5.91 8.63
N GLU A 30 -1.55 -5.35 7.76
CA GLU A 30 -0.45 -4.45 8.12
C GLU A 30 -0.92 -3.00 8.39
N GLY A 31 -2.18 -2.68 8.14
CA GLY A 31 -2.72 -1.32 8.30
C GLY A 31 -2.27 -0.33 7.22
N GLY A 32 -1.82 -0.83 6.07
CA GLY A 32 -1.45 -0.01 4.91
C GLY A 32 -2.64 0.60 4.16
N VAL A 33 -3.86 0.11 4.45
CA VAL A 33 -5.13 0.58 3.87
C VAL A 33 -6.22 0.68 4.93
N ARG A 34 -7.20 1.57 4.71
CA ARG A 34 -8.43 1.65 5.52
C ARG A 34 -9.33 0.46 5.19
N ALA A 35 -9.27 -0.56 6.04
CA ALA A 35 -10.08 -1.77 5.93
C ALA A 35 -10.63 -2.18 7.31
N ILE A 36 -11.81 -2.80 7.29
CA ILE A 36 -12.47 -3.39 8.47
C ILE A 36 -12.84 -4.82 8.13
N ARG A 37 -12.80 -5.68 9.15
CA ARG A 37 -13.22 -7.07 9.06
C ARG A 37 -14.64 -7.20 9.62
N LEU A 38 -15.56 -7.77 8.85
CA LEU A 38 -16.99 -7.78 9.21
C LEU A 38 -17.33 -8.76 10.34
N ASP A 39 -16.59 -9.86 10.47
CA ASP A 39 -16.84 -10.93 11.45
C ASP A 39 -15.56 -11.31 12.20
N GLY A 40 -14.96 -10.33 12.90
CA GLY A 40 -13.79 -10.57 13.75
C GLY A 40 -12.60 -11.19 12.99
N ASP A 41 -12.07 -12.31 13.47
CA ASP A 41 -10.89 -12.98 12.91
C ASP A 41 -11.16 -13.92 11.72
N GLU A 42 -12.42 -14.15 11.34
CA GLU A 42 -12.79 -15.09 10.28
C GLU A 42 -13.56 -14.43 9.12
N GLY A 43 -14.04 -13.20 9.33
CA GLY A 43 -14.80 -12.46 8.33
C GLY A 43 -13.99 -11.95 7.13
N PRO A 44 -14.68 -11.61 6.03
CA PRO A 44 -14.07 -10.97 4.87
C PRO A 44 -13.62 -9.54 5.20
N TRP A 45 -12.55 -9.11 4.51
CA TRP A 45 -12.07 -7.74 4.55
C TRP A 45 -12.91 -6.83 3.64
N VAL A 46 -13.30 -5.70 4.19
CA VAL A 46 -14.03 -4.64 3.51
C VAL A 46 -13.21 -3.36 3.54
N LEU A 47 -13.03 -2.76 2.38
CA LEU A 47 -12.18 -1.61 2.15
C LEU A 47 -13.02 -0.38 1.77
N ALA A 48 -12.56 0.81 2.14
CA ALA A 48 -13.16 2.05 1.65
C ALA A 48 -12.80 2.27 0.17
N LYS A 49 -13.80 2.49 -0.69
CA LYS A 49 -13.61 2.63 -2.15
C LYS A 49 -12.92 3.93 -2.56
N ASP A 50 -13.02 4.96 -1.73
CA ASP A 50 -12.45 6.31 -1.90
C ASP A 50 -10.93 6.37 -1.63
N GLN A 51 -10.34 5.35 -1.00
CA GLN A 51 -8.93 5.47 -0.63
C GLN A 51 -7.97 5.39 -1.83
N PRO A 52 -6.84 6.12 -1.78
CA PRO A 52 -5.81 6.09 -2.81
C PRO A 52 -5.09 4.73 -2.86
N ASN A 53 -4.46 4.44 -4.00
CA ASN A 53 -3.66 3.22 -4.15
C ASN A 53 -2.44 3.28 -3.20
N PRO A 54 -2.26 2.29 -2.31
CA PRO A 54 -1.16 2.27 -1.36
C PRO A 54 0.21 2.08 -2.04
N VAL A 55 0.28 1.42 -3.19
CA VAL A 55 1.56 1.04 -3.83
C VAL A 55 2.16 2.18 -4.66
N THR A 56 1.33 2.98 -5.34
CA THR A 56 1.82 4.09 -6.18
C THR A 56 2.15 5.35 -5.38
N GLY A 57 2.02 5.31 -4.05
CA GLY A 57 2.48 6.39 -3.16
C GLY A 57 1.62 7.66 -3.20
N GLU A 58 0.43 7.64 -3.80
CA GLU A 58 -0.48 8.79 -3.78
C GLU A 58 -1.17 8.98 -2.41
N GLY A 59 -0.95 8.09 -1.43
CA GLY A 59 -1.59 8.18 -0.12
C GLY A 59 -0.90 7.55 1.08
N LEU A 60 0.38 7.16 0.99
CA LEU A 60 1.10 6.67 2.17
C LEU A 60 1.60 7.85 3.04
N PRO A 61 1.39 7.83 4.37
CA PRO A 61 2.08 8.76 5.25
C PRO A 61 3.60 8.57 5.11
N ARG A 62 4.29 9.71 5.08
CA ARG A 62 5.71 9.92 4.75
C ARG A 62 6.72 8.97 5.42
N GLN A 63 6.34 8.21 6.44
CA GLN A 63 7.23 7.33 7.20
C GLN A 63 7.73 6.08 6.47
N GLN A 64 7.08 5.63 5.39
CA GLN A 64 7.51 4.42 4.66
C GLN A 64 8.24 4.70 3.34
N ARG A 65 8.41 5.96 2.94
CA ARG A 65 9.19 6.34 1.74
C ARG A 65 10.70 6.34 1.95
N ALA A 66 11.18 6.11 3.18
CA ALA A 66 12.59 6.29 3.56
C ALA A 66 13.49 5.05 3.40
N SER A 67 13.11 4.04 2.61
CA SER A 67 13.94 2.83 2.45
C SER A 67 14.22 2.40 1.00
N ALA A 68 13.69 3.09 -0.01
CA ALA A 68 13.89 2.71 -1.42
C ALA A 68 15.13 3.35 -2.09
N ASP A 69 15.87 4.25 -1.43
CA ASP A 69 17.00 4.97 -2.06
C ASP A 69 18.37 4.62 -1.45
N LYS A 70 18.65 3.32 -1.28
CA LYS A 70 20.01 2.84 -0.97
C LYS A 70 20.89 2.63 -2.19
N SER A 71 20.39 2.91 -3.41
CA SER A 71 21.21 2.79 -4.64
C SER A 71 21.93 4.10 -5.00
N SER A 72 21.44 5.26 -4.56
CA SER A 72 22.10 6.54 -4.88
C SER A 72 23.36 6.79 -4.03
N TYR A 73 23.38 6.31 -2.78
CA TYR A 73 24.49 6.58 -1.83
C TYR A 73 25.77 5.77 -2.07
N MET A 74 25.74 4.73 -2.93
CA MET A 74 26.95 4.01 -3.32
C MET A 74 27.61 4.57 -4.57
N SER A 75 26.88 5.35 -5.39
CA SER A 75 27.46 5.96 -6.59
C SER A 75 28.22 7.25 -6.28
N SER A 76 27.78 8.06 -5.30
CA SER A 76 28.49 9.30 -4.95
C SER A 76 29.83 9.04 -4.27
N LYS A 77 29.89 8.06 -3.35
CA LYS A 77 31.12 7.69 -2.65
C LYS A 77 32.19 7.09 -3.57
N LEU A 78 31.80 6.44 -4.67
CA LEU A 78 32.75 5.95 -5.66
C LEU A 78 33.29 7.07 -6.57
N LEU A 79 32.51 8.13 -6.79
CA LEU A 79 32.97 9.29 -7.55
C LEU A 79 33.92 10.18 -6.74
N ASP A 80 33.66 10.36 -5.44
CA ASP A 80 34.57 11.11 -4.55
C ASP A 80 35.92 10.38 -4.38
N ALA A 81 35.93 9.04 -4.34
CA ALA A 81 37.16 8.25 -4.21
C ALA A 81 38.00 8.13 -5.51
N LEU A 82 37.47 8.56 -6.66
CA LEU A 82 38.18 8.60 -7.94
C LEU A 82 38.76 9.98 -8.27
N TYR A 83 38.48 10.98 -7.42
CA TYR A 83 38.95 12.37 -7.56
C TYR A 83 39.80 12.83 -6.37
N GLU A 84 40.46 11.89 -5.67
CA GLU A 84 41.62 12.14 -4.81
C GLU A 84 42.92 11.70 -5.48
#